data_AF-A0A2V4P0R6-F1
#
_entry.id   AF-A0A2V4P0R6-F1
#
_cell.length_a   1.000
_cell.length_b   1.000
_cell.length_c   1.000
_cell.angle_alpha   90.00
_cell.angle_beta   90.00
_cell.angle_gamma   90.00
#
_symmetry.space_group_name_H-M   'P 1'
#
loop_
_entity.id
_entity.type
_entity.pdbx_description
1 polymer ?
#
loop_
_entity_poly.entity_id
_entity_poly.type
_entity_poly.pdbx_seq_one_letter_code
_entity_poly.pdbx_strand_id
1 'polypeptide(L)' 'MTARRQITAAMTRLSDSVTRAGLDLPDLAEGFRLTDTGQFLIQLRPLSLAELDELTDAFEQLAE' A
#
# COMPACT_ATOMS: atom_id res chain seq x y z
N MET A 1 -9.38 18.39 -11.40
CA MET A 1 -8.90 16.99 -11.35
C MET A 1 -9.46 16.37 -10.07
N THR A 2 -10.27 15.31 -10.13
CA THR A 2 -11.00 14.80 -8.96
C THR A 2 -10.07 14.12 -7.96
N ALA A 3 -10.29 14.32 -6.65
CA ALA A 3 -9.51 13.69 -5.56
C ALA A 3 -9.41 12.16 -5.74
N ARG A 4 -10.49 11.52 -6.18
CA ARG A 4 -10.54 10.08 -6.52
C ARG A 4 -9.45 9.67 -7.52
N ARG A 5 -9.18 10.48 -8.56
CA ARG A 5 -8.16 10.19 -9.58
C ARG A 5 -6.74 10.32 -9.02
N GLN A 6 -6.49 11.33 -8.19
CA GLN A 6 -5.19 11.53 -7.54
C GLN A 6 -4.88 10.39 -6.56
N ILE A 7 -5.90 9.94 -5.82
CA ILE A 7 -5.80 8.82 -4.89
C ILE A 7 -5.50 7.53 -5.64
N THR A 8 -6.27 7.19 -6.69
CA THR A 8 -5.97 6.00 -7.52
C THR A 8 -4.53 6.02 -8.06
N ALA A 9 -4.04 7.17 -8.51
CA ALA A 9 -2.67 7.30 -9.00
C ALA A 9 -1.61 7.20 -7.88
N ALA A 10 -1.92 7.60 -6.65
CA ALA A 10 -1.05 7.37 -5.49
C ALA A 10 -1.01 5.89 -5.11
N MET A 11 -2.15 5.20 -5.20
CA MET A 11 -2.27 3.76 -4.89
C MET A 11 -1.55 2.88 -5.91
N THR A 12 -1.68 3.18 -7.20
CA THR A 12 -0.90 2.47 -8.24
C THR A 12 0.60 2.62 -7.97
N ARG A 13 1.05 3.84 -7.65
CA ARG A 13 2.45 4.08 -7.30
C ARG A 13 2.90 3.32 -6.05
N LEU A 14 2.07 3.26 -5.01
CA LEU A 14 2.38 2.50 -3.80
C LEU A 14 2.48 0.99 -4.10
N SER A 15 1.51 0.44 -4.83
CA SER A 15 1.52 -0.96 -5.24
C SER A 15 2.77 -1.28 -6.07
N ASP A 16 3.10 -0.42 -7.05
CA ASP A 16 4.29 -0.58 -7.88
C ASP A 16 5.59 -0.49 -7.09
N SER A 17 5.65 0.33 -6.04
CA SER A 17 6.83 0.45 -5.16
C SER A 17 6.99 -0.79 -4.28
N VAL A 18 5.90 -1.30 -3.72
CA VAL A 18 5.88 -2.53 -2.91
C VAL A 18 6.28 -3.74 -3.76
N THR A 19 5.69 -3.90 -4.95
CA THR A 19 6.06 -4.98 -5.86
C THR A 19 7.52 -4.89 -6.31
N ARG A 20 8.05 -3.68 -6.54
CA ARG A 20 9.49 -3.48 -6.83
C ARG A 20 10.41 -3.82 -5.67
N ALA A 21 9.93 -3.68 -4.44
CA ALA A 21 10.65 -4.12 -3.24
C ALA A 21 10.62 -5.65 -3.05
N GLY A 22 10.04 -6.41 -3.99
CA GLY A 22 9.95 -7.87 -3.91
C GLY A 22 8.78 -8.38 -3.06
N LEU A 23 7.95 -7.47 -2.55
CA LEU A 23 6.77 -7.80 -1.77
C LEU A 23 5.61 -8.16 -2.69
N ASP A 24 5.24 -9.43 -2.70
CA ASP A 24 4.01 -9.91 -3.33
C ASP A 24 2.86 -9.77 -2.33
N LEU A 25 2.40 -8.52 -2.10
CA LEU A 25 1.18 -8.25 -1.33
C LEU A 25 -0.02 -8.41 -2.28
N PRO A 26 -0.77 -9.53 -2.24
CA PRO A 26 -1.92 -9.70 -3.11
C PRO A 26 -2.93 -8.59 -2.86
N ASP A 27 -3.37 -8.03 -3.99
CA ASP A 27 -4.37 -6.99 -4.21
C ASP A 27 -4.70 -6.15 -2.98
N LEU A 28 -3.76 -5.26 -2.61
CA LEU A 28 -4.00 -4.17 -1.66
C LEU A 28 -5.34 -3.44 -1.96
N ALA A 29 -5.77 -3.46 -3.24
CA ALA A 29 -7.08 -3.02 -3.73
C ALA A 29 -8.27 -3.50 -2.89
N GLU A 30 -8.27 -4.76 -2.44
CA GLU A 30 -9.38 -5.32 -1.66
C GLU A 30 -9.41 -4.77 -0.21
N GLY A 31 -8.26 -4.36 0.31
CA GLY A 31 -8.11 -3.78 1.63
C GLY A 31 -8.43 -2.28 1.72
N PHE A 32 -8.68 -1.64 0.58
CA PHE A 32 -8.75 -0.18 0.51
C PHE A 32 -10.13 0.37 0.86
N ARG A 33 -10.15 1.35 1.76
CA ARG A 33 -11.36 2.13 2.07
C ARG A 33 -11.07 3.61 2.11
N LEU A 34 -11.85 4.39 1.37
CA LEU A 34 -11.94 5.83 1.54
C LEU A 34 -12.97 6.12 2.63
N THR A 35 -12.55 6.79 3.69
CA THR A 35 -13.43 7.25 4.76
C THR A 35 -14.20 8.51 4.33
N ASP A 36 -15.32 8.78 4.99
CA ASP A 36 -16.15 9.97 4.73
C ASP A 36 -15.42 11.28 5.05
N THR A 37 -14.37 11.23 5.88
CA THR A 37 -13.50 12.37 6.22
C THR A 37 -12.39 12.59 5.19
N GLY A 38 -12.34 11.80 4.11
CA GLY A 38 -11.35 11.91 3.04
C GLY A 38 -10.00 11.26 3.36
N GLN A 39 -9.91 10.48 4.44
CA GLN A 39 -8.73 9.69 4.78
C GLN A 39 -8.81 8.32 4.10
N PHE A 40 -7.66 7.77 3.72
CA PHE A 40 -7.58 6.45 3.09
C PHE A 40 -7.04 5.41 4.08
N LEU A 41 -7.73 4.29 4.20
CA LEU A 41 -7.36 3.16 5.04
C LEU A 41 -6.91 2.01 4.14
N ILE A 42 -5.79 1.39 4.51
CA ILE A 42 -5.27 0.18 3.88
C ILE A 42 -5.36 -0.93 4.93
N GLN A 43 -6.25 -1.89 4.69
CA GLN A 43 -6.36 -3.08 5.51
C GLN A 43 -5.61 -4.22 4.84
N LEU A 44 -4.48 -4.61 5.42
CA LEU A 44 -3.75 -5.79 4.95
C LEU A 44 -4.47 -7.06 5.42
N ARG A 45 -4.35 -8.14 4.65
CA ARG A 45 -4.66 -9.48 5.14
C ARG A 45 -3.74 -9.82 6.33
N PRO A 46 -4.05 -10.88 7.11
CA PRO A 46 -3.08 -11.41 8.06
C PRO A 46 -1.74 -11.69 7.36
N LEU A 47 -0.67 -11.18 7.97
CA LEU A 47 0.70 -11.35 7.52
C LEU A 47 1.41 -12.33 8.47
N SER A 48 2.30 -13.13 7.92
CA SER A 48 3.31 -13.86 8.68
C SER A 48 4.40 -12.90 9.18
N LEU A 49 5.24 -13.39 10.10
CA LEU A 49 6.35 -12.60 10.63
C LEU A 49 7.36 -12.21 9.52
N ALA A 50 7.67 -13.13 8.61
CA ALA A 50 8.57 -12.86 7.49
C ALA A 50 8.03 -11.77 6.55
N GLU A 51 6.73 -11.81 6.25
CA GLU A 51 6.09 -10.77 5.43
C GLU A 51 6.06 -9.40 6.13
N LEU A 52 6.01 -9.36 7.46
CA LEU A 52 6.13 -8.12 8.24
C LEU A 52 7.56 -7.55 8.22
N ASP A 53 8.57 -8.42 8.31
CA ASP A 53 9.97 -8.01 8.22
C ASP A 53 10.27 -7.44 6.82
N GLU A 54 9.86 -8.15 5.76
CA GLU A 54 10.00 -7.67 4.38
C GLU A 54 9.27 -6.32 4.15
N LEU A 55 8.09 -6.14 4.76
CA LEU A 55 7.33 -4.88 4.68
C LEU A 55 8.08 -3.73 5.37
N THR A 56 8.69 -4.03 6.52
CA THR A 56 9.45 -3.06 7.29
C THR A 56 10.68 -2.62 6.51
N ASP A 57 11.46 -3.56 5.97
CA ASP A 57 12.64 -3.29 5.15
C ASP A 57 12.29 -2.45 3.92
N ALA A 58 11.17 -2.75 3.25
CA ALA A 58 10.71 -1.98 2.10
C ALA A 58 10.34 -0.53 2.45
N PHE A 59 9.75 -0.29 3.63
CA PHE A 59 9.44 1.07 4.07
C PHE A 59 10.69 1.86 4.46
N GLU A 60 11.69 1.21 5.07
CA GLU A 60 12.97 1.85 5.40
C GLU A 60 13.73 2.26 4.14
N GLN A 61 13.77 1.40 3.11
CA GLN A 61 14.40 1.72 1.82
C GLN A 61 13.72 2.88 1.07
N LEU A 62 12.43 3.14 1.34
CA LEU A 62 11.69 4.26 0.74
C LEU A 62 11.87 5.59 1.50
N ALA A 63 12.41 5.55 2.72
CA ALA A 63 12.63 6.73 3.56
C ALA A 63 14.00 7.41 3.32
N GLU A 64 14.90 6.75 2.58
CA GLU A 64 16.21 7.27 2.12
C GLU A 64 16.12 7.96 0.75
#